data_AF-A0A6B3EUQ6-F1
#
_entry.id   AF-A0A6B3EUQ6-F1
#
_cell.length_a   1.000
_cell.length_b   1.000
_cell.length_c   1.000
_cell.angle_alpha   90.00
_cell.angle_beta   90.00
_cell.angle_gamma   90.00
#
_symmetry.space_group_name_H-M   'P 1'
#
loop_
_entity.id
_entity.type
_entity.pdbx_description
1 polymer ?
#
loop_
_entity_poly.entity_id
_entity_poly.type
_entity_poly.pdbx_seq_one_letter_code
_entity_poly.pdbx_strand_id
1 'polypeptide(L)'
;DAQTSITLNLHQVRPLTTSAEDADAARRIDEVGNRVFTGPILDGAYPEDLLRRTSSLVDWDELVKPGDLEAIATPIDVLGVNYYT
;
A
#
# COMPACT_ATOMS: atom_id res chain seq x y z
N ASP A 1 6.80 16.27 -24.00
CA ASP A 1 7.11 15.29 -22.95
C ASP A 1 6.03 14.22 -22.89
N ALA A 2 6.42 12.99 -22.54
CA ALA A 2 5.47 11.88 -22.37
C ALA A 2 4.90 11.91 -20.96
N GLN A 3 3.61 11.61 -20.81
CA GLN A 3 2.98 11.43 -19.50
C GLN A 3 3.09 9.98 -19.04
N THR A 4 3.35 9.78 -17.75
CA THR A 4 3.53 8.47 -17.11
C THR A 4 2.50 8.25 -16.01
N SER A 5 2.05 7.01 -15.88
CA SER A 5 1.03 6.63 -14.89
C SER A 5 1.24 5.19 -14.42
N ILE A 6 0.72 4.91 -13.23
CA ILE A 6 0.54 3.56 -12.69
C ILE A 6 -0.94 3.37 -12.36
N THR A 7 -1.48 2.18 -12.62
CA THR A 7 -2.89 1.86 -12.37
C THR A 7 -3.00 0.75 -11.33
N LEU A 8 -3.69 1.01 -10.22
CA LEU A 8 -3.81 0.09 -9.09
C LEU A 8 -5.24 -0.43 -8.94
N ASN A 9 -5.39 -1.71 -8.60
CA ASN A 9 -6.69 -2.31 -8.26
C ASN A 9 -7.07 -2.05 -6.80
N LEU A 10 -7.48 -0.83 -6.48
CA LEU A 10 -7.80 -0.44 -5.11
C LEU A 10 -9.16 -0.99 -4.64
N HIS A 11 -9.21 -1.39 -3.38
CA HIS A 11 -10.38 -1.98 -2.73
C HIS A 11 -11.00 -1.00 -1.72
N GLN A 12 -12.32 -0.81 -1.77
CA GLN A 12 -13.03 -0.12 -0.69
C GLN A 12 -13.34 -1.11 0.45
N VAL A 13 -12.41 -1.26 1.39
CA VAL A 13 -12.58 -2.16 2.53
C VAL A 13 -13.53 -1.55 3.57
N ARG A 14 -14.55 -2.30 3.98
CA ARG A 14 -15.52 -1.89 5.02
C ARG A 14 -15.53 -2.92 6.16
N PRO A 15 -15.52 -2.49 7.43
CA PRO A 15 -15.70 -3.42 8.54
C PRO A 15 -17.14 -3.96 8.56
N LEU A 16 -17.32 -5.18 9.07
CA LEU A 16 -18.65 -5.82 9.16
C LEU A 16 -19.55 -5.11 10.18
N THR A 17 -18.99 -4.76 11.34
CA THR A 17 -19.66 -3.99 12.40
C THR A 17 -18.80 -2.80 12.85
N THR A 18 -19.28 -2.07 13.86
CA THR A 18 -18.52 -0.98 14.51
C THR A 18 -17.62 -1.46 15.65
N SER A 19 -17.43 -2.78 15.81
CA SER A 19 -16.52 -3.33 16.81
C SER A 19 -15.07 -2.96 16.51
N ALA A 20 -14.23 -2.93 17.55
CA ALA A 20 -12.81 -2.65 17.37
C ALA A 20 -12.10 -3.76 16.58
N GLU A 21 -12.58 -4.99 16.74
CA GLU A 21 -12.10 -6.19 16.08
C GLU A 21 -12.35 -6.15 14.57
N ASP A 22 -13.57 -5.80 14.14
CA ASP A 22 -13.89 -5.70 12.71
C ASP A 22 -13.19 -4.51 12.06
N ALA A 23 -13.04 -3.40 12.79
CA ALA A 23 -12.25 -2.27 12.34
C ALA A 23 -10.77 -2.65 12.13
N ASP A 24 -10.19 -3.47 13.02
CA ASP A 24 -8.83 -3.96 12.84
C ASP A 24 -8.71 -4.95 11.67
N ALA A 25 -9.69 -5.83 11.49
CA ALA A 25 -9.73 -6.74 10.35
C ALA A 25 -9.76 -5.98 9.02
N ALA A 26 -10.60 -4.94 8.92
CA ALA A 26 -10.65 -4.08 7.75
C ALA A 26 -9.31 -3.37 7.50
N ARG A 27 -8.68 -2.82 8.56
CA ARG A 27 -7.35 -2.20 8.43
C ARG A 27 -6.30 -3.16 7.89
N ARG A 28 -6.26 -4.40 8.37
CA ARG A 28 -5.29 -5.41 7.89
C ARG A 28 -5.44 -5.71 6.41
N ILE A 29 -6.68 -5.81 5.91
CA ILE A 29 -6.93 -6.03 4.47
C ILE A 29 -6.50 -4.80 3.67
N ASP A 30 -6.79 -3.60 4.16
CA ASP A 30 -6.38 -2.35 3.52
C ASP A 30 -4.85 -2.16 3.50
N GLU A 31 -4.14 -2.56 4.56
CA GLU A 31 -2.66 -2.54 4.64
C GLU A 31 -2.05 -3.31 3.45
N VAL A 32 -2.47 -4.56 3.23
CA VAL A 32 -1.89 -5.44 2.20
C VAL A 32 -2.54 -5.27 0.82
N GLY A 33 -3.81 -4.87 0.76
CA GLY A 33 -4.57 -4.76 -0.49
C GLY A 33 -4.38 -3.41 -1.20
N ASN A 34 -4.11 -2.34 -0.43
CA ASN A 34 -4.00 -0.98 -0.96
C ASN A 34 -2.67 -0.33 -0.56
N ARG A 35 -2.44 -0.19 0.75
CA ARG A 35 -1.38 0.70 1.28
C ARG A 35 0.03 0.20 1.07
N VAL A 36 0.23 -1.11 0.84
CA VAL A 36 1.51 -1.66 0.39
C VAL A 36 1.97 -1.05 -0.95
N PHE A 37 1.04 -0.62 -1.81
CA PHE A 37 1.37 0.04 -3.07
C PHE A 37 1.38 1.56 -2.91
N THR A 38 0.31 2.12 -2.34
CA THR A 38 0.17 3.59 -2.29
C THR A 38 1.18 4.25 -1.37
N GLY A 39 1.60 3.59 -0.28
CA GLY A 39 2.61 4.11 0.63
C GLY A 39 3.92 4.47 -0.06
N PRO A 40 4.65 3.50 -0.67
CA PRO A 40 5.92 3.82 -1.32
C PRO A 40 5.74 4.74 -2.55
N ILE A 41 4.62 4.65 -3.28
CA ILE A 41 4.38 5.48 -4.48
C ILE A 41 4.09 6.94 -4.13
N LEU A 42 3.27 7.20 -3.10
CA LEU A 42 2.76 8.55 -2.79
C LEU A 42 3.47 9.20 -1.60
N ASP A 43 3.87 8.40 -0.62
CA ASP A 43 4.49 8.86 0.63
C ASP A 43 5.99 8.51 0.71
N GLY A 44 6.51 7.74 -0.23
CA GLY A 44 7.91 7.31 -0.27
C GLY A 44 8.31 6.34 0.85
N ALA A 45 7.33 5.71 1.51
CA ALA A 45 7.59 4.73 2.57
C ALA A 45 6.48 3.69 2.68
N TYR A 46 6.85 2.47 3.07
CA TYR A 46 5.86 1.48 3.50
C TYR A 46 5.26 1.88 4.87
N PRO A 47 3.94 1.72 5.07
CA PRO A 47 3.32 1.97 6.38
C PRO A 47 3.90 1.11 7.50
N GLU A 48 4.16 1.69 8.67
CA GLU A 48 4.76 0.97 9.81
C GLU A 48 3.90 -0.20 10.32
N ASP A 49 2.57 -0.06 10.25
CA ASP A 49 1.62 -1.11 10.63
C ASP A 49 1.72 -2.32 9.70
N LEU A 50 1.79 -2.08 8.39
CA LEU A 50 2.04 -3.11 7.39
C LEU A 50 3.37 -3.85 7.67
N LEU A 51 4.46 -3.10 7.85
CA LEU A 51 5.79 -3.69 8.11
C LEU A 51 5.76 -4.58 9.36
N ARG A 52 5.25 -4.05 10.48
CA ARG A 52 5.15 -4.78 11.75
C ARG A 52 4.28 -6.03 11.66
N ARG A 53 3.17 -6.00 10.93
CA ARG A 53 2.26 -7.15 10.85
C ARG A 53 2.76 -8.25 9.93
N THR A 54 3.56 -7.91 8.93
CA THR A 54 4.07 -8.86 7.93
C THR A 54 5.51 -9.30 8.18
N SER A 55 6.18 -8.76 9.20
CA SER A 55 7.58 -9.11 9.55
C SER A 55 7.79 -10.58 9.93
N SER A 56 6.74 -11.31 10.29
CA SER A 56 6.82 -12.76 10.51
C SER A 56 6.67 -13.59 9.22
N LEU A 57 6.25 -12.96 8.12
CA LEU A 57 6.02 -13.60 6.83
C LEU A 57 7.18 -13.36 5.85
N VAL A 58 7.80 -12.18 5.94
CA VAL A 58 8.89 -11.74 5.07
C VAL A 58 9.92 -10.95 5.86
N ASP A 59 11.15 -10.94 5.35
CA ASP A 59 12.23 -10.08 5.82
C ASP A 59 12.28 -8.80 4.98
N TRP A 60 11.83 -7.69 5.55
CA TRP A 60 11.73 -6.42 4.83
C TRP A 60 13.09 -5.77 4.54
N ASP A 61 14.07 -5.97 5.41
CA ASP A 61 15.43 -5.44 5.20
C ASP A 61 16.13 -6.19 4.06
N GLU A 62 15.74 -7.45 3.85
CA GLU A 62 16.17 -8.21 2.68
C GLU A 62 15.42 -7.87 1.40
N LEU A 63 14.16 -7.44 1.48
CA LEU A 63 13.35 -7.09 0.31
C LEU A 63 13.58 -5.67 -0.19
N VAL A 64 13.73 -4.70 0.71
CA VAL A 64 13.82 -3.26 0.37
C VAL A 64 15.27 -2.83 0.50
N LYS A 65 15.89 -2.49 -0.62
CA LYS A 65 17.30 -2.09 -0.67
C LYS A 65 17.46 -0.57 -0.67
N PRO A 66 18.63 -0.05 -0.27
CA PRO A 66 18.90 1.38 -0.32
C PRO A 66 18.68 1.94 -1.74
N GLY A 67 17.85 2.99 -1.87
CA GLY A 67 17.50 3.60 -3.15
C GLY A 67 16.17 3.14 -3.74
N ASP A 68 15.58 2.04 -3.27
CA ASP A 68 14.34 1.50 -3.84
C ASP A 68 13.15 2.44 -3.60
N LEU A 69 12.98 2.93 -2.37
CA LEU A 69 11.87 3.82 -2.03
C LEU A 69 11.97 5.16 -2.75
N GLU A 70 13.17 5.70 -2.89
CA GLU A 70 13.42 6.92 -3.67
C GLU A 70 13.08 6.73 -5.16
N ALA A 71 13.42 5.57 -5.72
CA ALA A 71 13.09 5.23 -7.10
C ALA A 71 11.57 5.05 -7.28
N ILE A 72 10.91 4.33 -6.37
CA ILE A 72 9.45 4.08 -6.42
C ILE A 72 8.66 5.39 -6.27
N ALA A 73 9.12 6.31 -5.42
CA ALA A 73 8.48 7.61 -5.17
C ALA A 73 8.71 8.64 -6.30
N THR A 74 9.27 8.23 -7.45
CA THR A 74 9.42 9.12 -8.60
C THR A 74 8.03 9.66 -9.01
N PRO A 75 7.87 10.99 -9.19
CA PRO A 75 6.57 11.58 -9.48
C PRO A 75 5.91 11.00 -10.74
N ILE A 76 4.63 10.67 -10.61
CA ILE A 76 3.75 10.27 -11.72
C ILE A 76 2.81 11.43 -12.09
N ASP A 77 2.40 11.49 -13.36
CA ASP A 77 1.48 12.53 -13.83
C ASP A 77 0.03 12.22 -13.44
N VAL A 78 -0.32 10.93 -13.42
CA VAL A 78 -1.69 10.44 -13.16
C VAL A 78 -1.63 9.14 -12.37
N LEU A 79 -2.47 9.03 -11.34
CA LEU A 79 -2.77 7.76 -10.67
C LEU A 79 -4.03 7.13 -11.29
N GLY A 80 -3.86 5.98 -11.92
CA GLY A 80 -4.98 5.17 -12.43
C GLY A 80 -5.60 4.30 -11.34
N VAL A 81 -6.91 4.10 -11.40
CA VAL A 81 -7.64 3.21 -10.48
C VAL A 81 -8.47 2.21 -11.26
N ASN A 82 -8.19 0.93 -11.05
CA ASN A 82 -9.04 -0.18 -11.49
C ASN A 82 -10.01 -0.54 -10.36
N TYR A 83 -11.24 -0.03 -10.42
CA TYR A 83 -12.25 -0.27 -9.40
C TYR A 83 -13.31 -1.25 -9.88
N TYR A 84 -13.58 -2.29 -9.09
CA TYR A 84 -14.54 -3.36 -9.44
C TYR A 84 -15.70 -3.47 -8.45
N THR A 85 -15.47 -3.21 -7.15
CA THR A 85 -16.47 -3.32 -6.09
C THR A 85 -16.14 -2.42 -4.90
#